data_AF-A0A075HKH9-F1
#
_entry.id   AF-A0A075HKH9-F1
#
_cell.length_a   1.000
_cell.length_b   1.000
_cell.length_c   1.000
_cell.angle_alpha   90.00
_cell.angle_beta   90.00
_cell.angle_gamma   90.00
#
_symmetry.space_group_name_H-M   'P 1'
#
loop_
_entity.id
_entity.type
_entity.pdbx_description
1 polymer ?
#
loop_
_entity_poly.entity_id
_entity_poly.type
_entity_poly.pdbx_seq_one_letter_code
_entity_poly.pdbx_strand_id
1 'polypeptide(L)'
;MQESESDTVQEINSNLYNSISELIKNLKSEEYDGVKAKINQAMINMITDATSILLKLRLEKAILENSNQSVLLNEEKYILDSKKEMLERRETILSGILSGKPHSLDVQ
;
A
#
# COMPACT_ATOMS: atom_id res chain seq x y z
N MET A 1 -4.88 -15.50 -8.30
CA MET A 1 -5.32 -14.77 -7.08
C MET A 1 -6.50 -13.95 -7.55
N GLN A 2 -7.65 -13.96 -6.86
CA GLN A 2 -8.83 -13.23 -7.37
C GLN A 2 -8.52 -11.75 -7.67
N GLU A 3 -7.64 -11.13 -6.88
CA GLU A 3 -7.13 -9.79 -7.16
C GLU A 3 -6.42 -9.70 -8.52
N SER A 4 -5.65 -10.68 -9.00
CA SER A 4 -4.95 -10.62 -10.29
C SER A 4 -5.85 -10.91 -11.50
N GLU A 5 -7.03 -11.47 -11.30
CA GLU A 5 -7.91 -12.00 -12.35
C GLU A 5 -8.99 -11.02 -12.81
N SER A 6 -9.15 -9.89 -12.11
CA SER A 6 -10.12 -8.83 -12.41
C SER A 6 -9.42 -7.50 -12.63
N ASP A 7 -9.99 -6.61 -13.45
CA ASP A 7 -9.46 -5.25 -13.63
C ASP A 7 -9.85 -4.28 -12.51
N THR A 8 -10.80 -4.66 -11.64
CA THR A 8 -11.25 -3.84 -10.51
C THR A 8 -10.68 -4.33 -9.18
N VAL A 9 -10.57 -3.42 -8.21
CA VAL A 9 -10.20 -3.76 -6.84
C VAL A 9 -11.24 -4.73 -6.26
N GLN A 10 -10.78 -5.85 -5.71
CA GLN A 10 -11.67 -6.86 -5.14
C GLN A 10 -11.96 -6.57 -3.67
N GLU A 11 -13.10 -7.05 -3.16
CA GLU A 11 -13.34 -7.04 -1.72
C GLU A 11 -12.44 -8.06 -1.03
N ILE A 12 -11.75 -7.64 0.02
CA ILE A 12 -10.90 -8.49 0.86
C ILE A 12 -11.27 -8.29 2.33
N ASN A 13 -10.85 -9.23 3.18
CA ASN A 13 -11.04 -9.11 4.61
C ASN A 13 -10.42 -7.79 5.13
N SER A 14 -11.19 -7.01 5.87
CA SER A 14 -10.75 -5.71 6.41
C SER A 14 -9.58 -5.80 7.38
N ASN A 15 -9.37 -6.96 7.98
CA ASN A 15 -8.28 -7.23 8.90
C ASN A 15 -7.08 -7.93 8.22
N LEU A 16 -7.06 -8.08 6.88
CA LEU A 16 -6.05 -8.86 6.17
C LEU A 16 -4.62 -8.44 6.52
N TYR A 17 -4.31 -7.14 6.49
CA TYR A 17 -2.96 -6.63 6.77
C TYR A 17 -2.52 -6.92 8.21
N ASN A 18 -3.45 -6.83 9.18
CA ASN A 18 -3.16 -7.19 10.57
C ASN A 18 -2.96 -8.71 10.72
N SER A 19 -3.78 -9.54 10.07
CA SER A 19 -3.61 -10.99 10.11
C SER A 19 -2.29 -11.44 9.48
N ILE A 20 -1.84 -10.81 8.40
CA ILE A 20 -0.51 -11.06 7.83
C ILE A 20 0.61 -10.65 8.80
N SER A 21 0.46 -9.48 9.44
CA SER A 21 1.41 -9.00 10.46
C SER A 21 1.54 -9.98 11.63
N GLU A 22 0.40 -10.48 12.13
CA GLU A 22 0.35 -11.48 13.19
C GLU A 22 0.98 -12.81 12.77
N LEU A 23 0.71 -13.28 11.55
CA LEU A 23 1.36 -14.47 11.00
C LEU A 23 2.89 -14.32 10.95
N ILE A 24 3.40 -13.20 10.41
CA ILE A 24 4.84 -12.94 10.35
C ILE A 24 5.43 -12.83 11.76
N LYS A 25 4.74 -12.19 12.70
CA LYS A 25 5.17 -12.10 14.10
C LYS A 25 5.33 -13.49 14.71
N ASN A 26 4.36 -14.37 14.51
CA ASN A 26 4.39 -15.74 15.04
C ASN A 26 5.56 -16.54 14.44
N LEU A 27 5.73 -16.48 13.11
CA LEU A 27 6.85 -17.12 12.41
C LEU A 27 8.23 -16.60 12.85
N LYS A 28 8.32 -15.34 13.30
CA LYS A 28 9.57 -14.75 13.82
C LYS A 28 9.80 -15.06 15.30
N SER A 29 8.76 -15.42 16.04
CA SER A 29 8.84 -15.65 17.49
C SER A 29 9.34 -17.05 17.87
N GLU A 30 9.24 -18.00 16.95
CA GLU A 30 9.73 -19.37 17.14
C GLU A 30 11.23 -19.48 16.83
N GLU A 31 11.96 -20.18 17.70
CA GLU A 31 13.36 -20.52 17.45
C GLU A 31 13.44 -21.78 16.57
N TYR A 32 14.03 -21.63 15.39
CA TYR A 32 14.27 -22.73 14.46
C TYR A 32 15.77 -22.92 14.23
N ASP A 33 16.19 -24.17 14.04
CA ASP A 33 17.57 -24.52 13.73
C ASP A 33 17.74 -25.11 12.32
N GLY A 34 18.99 -25.13 11.83
CA GLY A 34 19.41 -25.84 10.63
C GLY A 34 18.51 -25.63 9.41
N VAL A 35 17.92 -26.72 8.90
CA VAL A 35 17.04 -26.70 7.72
C VAL A 35 15.71 -26.02 8.02
N LYS A 36 15.17 -26.17 9.25
CA LYS A 36 13.90 -25.55 9.65
C LYS A 36 13.99 -24.03 9.61
N ALA A 37 15.12 -23.47 10.06
CA ALA A 37 15.38 -22.03 9.98
C ALA A 37 15.34 -21.51 8.54
N LYS A 38 15.95 -22.24 7.60
CA LYS A 38 15.94 -21.87 6.17
C LYS A 38 14.55 -21.91 5.57
N ILE A 39 13.75 -22.94 5.91
CA ILE A 39 12.37 -23.08 5.46
C ILE A 39 11.51 -21.94 6.02
N ASN A 40 11.63 -21.63 7.32
CA ASN A 40 10.91 -20.52 7.94
C ASN A 40 11.25 -19.18 7.29
N GLN A 41 12.53 -18.90 7.06
CA GLN A 41 12.95 -17.67 6.40
C GLN A 41 12.39 -17.57 4.97
N ALA A 42 12.39 -18.68 4.21
CA ALA A 42 11.80 -18.70 2.88
C ALA A 42 10.29 -18.42 2.92
N MET A 43 9.56 -18.95 3.92
CA MET A 43 8.14 -18.66 4.12
C MET A 43 7.89 -17.18 4.42
N ILE A 44 8.66 -16.59 5.34
CA ILE A 44 8.54 -15.15 5.67
C ILE A 44 8.79 -14.29 4.43
N ASN A 45 9.80 -14.63 3.62
CA ASN A 45 10.10 -13.90 2.39
C ASN A 45 8.94 -14.00 1.39
N MET A 46 8.42 -15.21 1.13
CA MET A 46 7.27 -15.40 0.23
C MET A 46 6.03 -14.64 0.68
N ILE A 47 5.71 -14.65 1.98
CA ILE A 47 4.58 -13.89 2.53
C ILE A 47 4.79 -12.39 2.33
N THR A 48 6.01 -11.91 2.59
CA THR A 48 6.37 -10.49 2.44
C THR A 48 6.25 -10.05 0.98
N ASP A 49 6.80 -10.82 0.05
CA ASP A 49 6.75 -10.54 -1.38
C ASP A 49 5.31 -10.55 -1.89
N ALA A 50 4.52 -11.57 -1.53
CA ALA A 50 3.11 -11.66 -1.91
C ALA A 50 2.28 -10.50 -1.36
N THR A 51 2.54 -10.08 -0.12
CA THR A 51 1.85 -8.92 0.50
C THR A 51 2.21 -7.62 -0.21
N SER A 52 3.49 -7.44 -0.56
CA SER A 52 3.95 -6.26 -1.30
C SER A 52 3.30 -6.20 -2.69
N ILE A 53 3.27 -7.33 -3.41
CA ILE A 53 2.63 -7.44 -4.73
C ILE A 53 1.13 -7.15 -4.61
N LEU A 54 0.45 -7.73 -3.61
CA LEU A 54 -0.97 -7.51 -3.38
C LEU A 54 -1.29 -6.03 -3.15
N LEU A 55 -0.59 -5.39 -2.20
CA LEU A 55 -0.81 -3.98 -1.87
C LEU A 55 -0.55 -3.09 -3.10
N LYS A 56 0.56 -3.32 -3.81
CA LYS A 56 0.89 -2.57 -5.03
C LYS A 56 -0.22 -2.70 -6.08
N LEU A 57 -0.64 -3.93 -6.37
CA LEU A 57 -1.65 -4.21 -7.38
C LEU A 57 -2.98 -3.53 -7.05
N ARG A 58 -3.39 -3.59 -5.78
CA ARG A 58 -4.62 -2.94 -5.30
C ARG A 58 -4.56 -1.42 -5.43
N LEU A 59 -3.44 -0.79 -5.08
CA LEU A 59 -3.24 0.65 -5.25
C LEU A 59 -3.22 1.08 -6.73
N GLU A 60 -2.63 0.28 -7.61
CA GLU A 60 -2.61 0.51 -9.06
C GLU A 60 -4.02 0.42 -9.66
N LYS A 61 -4.85 -0.51 -9.17
CA LYS A 61 -6.24 -0.64 -9.60
C LYS A 61 -7.14 0.44 -9.03
N ALA A 62 -6.86 0.90 -7.81
CA ALA A 62 -7.65 1.90 -7.11
C ALA A 62 -7.77 3.23 -7.88
N ILE A 63 -6.79 3.53 -8.73
CA ILE A 63 -6.70 4.75 -9.53
C ILE A 63 -7.28 4.62 -10.96
N LEU A 64 -7.77 3.45 -11.36
CA LEU A 64 -8.43 3.25 -12.65
C LEU A 64 -9.84 3.86 -12.64
N GLU A 65 -10.32 4.33 -13.81
CA GLU A 65 -11.60 5.06 -13.95
C GLU A 65 -12.82 4.27 -13.44
N ASN A 66 -12.79 2.94 -13.52
CA ASN A 66 -13.89 2.06 -13.09
C ASN A 66 -13.65 1.40 -11.73
N SER A 67 -12.72 1.93 -10.93
CA SER A 67 -12.37 1.39 -9.62
C SER A 67 -13.52 1.56 -8.62
N ASN A 68 -13.92 0.47 -7.98
CA ASN A 68 -14.82 0.53 -6.83
C ASN A 68 -14.01 0.88 -5.56
N GLN A 69 -13.89 2.17 -5.26
CA GLN A 69 -13.12 2.62 -4.09
C GLN A 69 -13.78 2.28 -2.74
N SER A 70 -15.04 1.84 -2.72
CA SER A 70 -15.74 1.48 -1.47
C SER A 70 -15.12 0.28 -0.75
N VAL A 71 -14.48 -0.63 -1.50
CA VAL A 71 -13.87 -1.86 -0.96
C VAL A 71 -12.41 -1.69 -0.54
N LEU A 72 -11.87 -0.47 -0.60
CA LEU A 72 -10.52 -0.17 -0.14
C LEU A 72 -10.43 -0.19 1.38
N LEU A 73 -9.32 -0.73 1.86
CA LEU A 73 -8.97 -0.73 3.28
C LEU A 73 -8.51 0.66 3.73
N ASN A 74 -8.52 0.90 5.03
CA ASN A 74 -8.19 2.22 5.59
C ASN A 74 -6.73 2.60 5.29
N GLU A 75 -5.82 1.65 5.34
CA GLU A 75 -4.41 1.81 5.00
C GLU A 75 -4.24 2.23 3.52
N GLU A 76 -5.07 1.68 2.63
CA GLU A 76 -5.04 1.98 1.20
C GLU A 76 -5.58 3.38 0.93
N LYS A 77 -6.70 3.73 1.57
CA LYS A 77 -7.27 5.08 1.53
C LYS A 77 -6.27 6.12 2.04
N TYR A 78 -5.63 5.85 3.18
CA TYR A 78 -4.60 6.72 3.75
C TYR A 78 -3.46 7.02 2.77
N ILE A 79 -2.96 5.99 2.06
CA ILE A 79 -1.90 6.15 1.05
C ILE A 79 -2.39 6.98 -0.15
N LEU A 80 -3.60 6.70 -0.65
CA LEU A 80 -4.16 7.39 -1.82
C LEU A 80 -4.50 8.85 -1.51
N ASP A 81 -5.04 9.14 -0.33
CA ASP A 81 -5.31 10.50 0.14
C ASP A 81 -4.00 11.31 0.24
N SER A 82 -2.95 10.70 0.82
CA SER A 82 -1.62 11.31 0.88
C SER A 82 -1.04 11.61 -0.50
N LYS A 83 -1.24 10.69 -1.47
CA LYS A 83 -0.81 10.90 -2.86
C LYS A 83 -1.58 12.04 -3.52
N LYS A 84 -2.89 12.15 -3.28
CA LYS A 84 -3.72 13.24 -3.78
C LYS A 84 -3.27 14.58 -3.22
N GLU A 85 -3.07 14.66 -1.91
CA GLU A 85 -2.58 15.87 -1.25
C GLU A 85 -1.22 16.31 -1.79
N MET A 86 -0.29 15.36 -1.98
CA MET A 86 1.01 15.64 -2.60
C MET A 86 0.87 16.24 -4.01
N LEU A 87 -0.05 15.71 -4.84
CA LEU A 87 -0.31 16.25 -6.18
C LEU A 87 -0.89 17.66 -6.12
N GLU A 88 -1.87 17.92 -5.26
CA GLU A 88 -2.48 19.25 -5.08
C GLU A 88 -1.44 20.29 -4.62
N ARG A 89 -0.58 19.92 -3.66
CA ARG A 89 0.53 20.77 -3.21
C ARG A 89 1.52 21.06 -4.34
N ARG A 90 1.86 20.05 -5.15
CA ARG A 90 2.73 20.20 -6.32
C ARG A 90 2.15 21.18 -7.34
N GLU A 91 0.88 21.03 -7.70
CA GLU A 91 0.22 21.92 -8.68
C GLU A 91 0.10 23.35 -8.15
N THR A 92 -0.13 23.52 -6.85
CA THR A 92 -0.15 24.84 -6.20
C THR A 92 1.20 25.54 -6.30
N ILE A 93 2.29 24.84 -5.98
CA ILE A 93 3.66 25.37 -6.10
C ILE A 93 3.96 25.74 -7.55
N LEU A 94 3.66 24.86 -8.50
CA LEU A 94 3.89 25.10 -9.92
C LEU A 94 3.12 26.32 -10.44
N SER A 95 1.85 26.47 -10.05
CA SER A 95 1.03 27.62 -10.41
C SER A 95 1.57 28.93 -9.84
N GLY A 96 2.08 28.91 -8.61
CA GLY A 96 2.77 30.04 -8.00
C GLY A 96 3.97 30.49 -8.84
N ILE A 97 4.86 29.55 -9.17
CA ILE A 97 6.05 29.79 -10.00
C ILE A 97 5.66 30.39 -11.35
N LEU A 98 4.72 29.77 -12.07
CA LEU A 98 4.29 30.21 -13.40
C LEU A 98 3.62 31.58 -13.39
N SER A 99 2.98 31.96 -12.27
CA SER A 99 2.37 33.29 -12.09
C SER A 99 3.35 34.36 -11.61
N GLY A 100 4.64 34.03 -11.46
CA GLY A 100 5.67 34.96 -10.96
C GLY A 100 5.51 35.31 -9.48
N LYS A 101 4.68 34.57 -8.74
CA LYS A 101 4.50 34.73 -7.29
C LYS A 101 5.39 33.72 -6.57
N PRO A 102 6.40 34.14 -5.79
CA PRO A 102 7.19 33.21 -5.02
C PRO A 102 6.26 32.45 -4.05
N HIS A 103 6.34 31.12 -4.07
CA HIS A 103 5.64 30.30 -3.09
C HIS A 103 6.41 30.37 -1.77
N SER A 104 5.93 31.18 -0.83
CA SER A 104 6.49 31.21 0.53
C SER A 104 5.87 30.07 1.33
N LEU A 105 6.70 29.12 1.76
CA LEU A 105 6.31 28.05 2.68
C LEU A 105 6.27 28.53 4.15
N ASP A 106 6.63 29.79 4.40
CA ASP A 106 6.77 30.38 5.75
C ASP A 106 5.48 31.01 6.29
N VAL A 107 4.32 30.74 5.71
CA VAL A 107 3.03 31.18 6.27
C VAL A 107 2.39 29.97 6.96
N GLN A 108 2.71 29.85 8.25
CA GLN A 108 2.12 28.87 9.16
C GLN A 108 0.98 29.51 9.98
#